data_AF-A0A1X9T3N6-F1
#
_entry.id   AF-A0A1X9T3N6-F1
#
_cell.length_a   1.000
_cell.length_b   1.000
_cell.length_c   1.000
_cell.angle_alpha   90.00
_cell.angle_beta   90.00
_cell.angle_gamma   90.00
#
_symmetry.space_group_name_H-M   'P 1'
#
loop_
_entity.id
_entity.type
_entity.pdbx_description
1 polymer ?
#
loop_
_entity_poly.entity_id
_entity_poly.type
_entity_poly.pdbx_seq_one_letter_code
_entity_poly.pdbx_strand_id
1 'polypeptide(L)'
;MISIDLGSNTIRACKMELLSSGLFECVYSFERIVGSARGLSHTGLATDAMERIRTAVAQLCAEASFSSSIAVATEAFRQAANSAEFFRQIRAEFGIEFNIISGEVEAYLTRLGVENRAKILNLNLKDSLLIDLGGASTEISFGKVSRSFSFGIITALESDKRAEISMAIEFIKQFKFNNIILTSGVPTTVVALKQGLNYANYRADLINGVQIKNTDLNWASNLLKTTPNKDELVGKNRADLIVKGCEILSNLVGFSPCIVIDDGLREGLFIAKKLNLKEIK
;
A
#
# COMPACT_ATOMS: atom_id res chain seq x y z
N MET A 1 -4.94 -20.80 1.09
CA MET A 1 -5.51 -19.45 1.01
C MET A 1 -4.39 -18.44 0.86
N ILE A 2 -4.54 -17.47 -0.03
CA ILE A 2 -3.75 -16.24 -0.10
C ILE A 2 -4.67 -15.02 0.01
N SER A 3 -4.12 -13.87 0.39
CA SER A 3 -4.80 -12.57 0.23
C SER A 3 -4.19 -11.82 -0.95
N ILE A 4 -5.02 -11.06 -1.66
CA ILE A 4 -4.62 -10.29 -2.84
C ILE A 4 -5.19 -8.88 -2.67
N ASP A 5 -4.35 -7.86 -2.83
CA ASP A 5 -4.79 -6.49 -2.98
C ASP A 5 -4.40 -5.96 -4.36
N LEU A 6 -5.37 -5.33 -5.02
CA LEU A 6 -5.19 -4.66 -6.30
C LEU A 6 -5.39 -3.16 -6.11
N GLY A 7 -4.26 -2.47 -5.95
CA GLY A 7 -4.21 -1.03 -5.75
C GLY A 7 -4.05 -0.24 -7.05
N SER A 8 -3.93 1.08 -6.90
CA SER A 8 -3.77 2.02 -8.02
C SER A 8 -2.45 1.91 -8.78
N ASN A 9 -1.41 1.29 -8.19
CA ASN A 9 -0.09 1.17 -8.82
C ASN A 9 0.39 -0.29 -8.94
N THR A 10 0.05 -1.14 -7.98
CA THR A 10 0.56 -2.51 -7.86
C THR A 10 -0.56 -3.48 -7.55
N ILE A 11 -0.41 -4.71 -8.04
CA ILE A 11 -1.09 -5.87 -7.48
C ILE A 11 -0.11 -6.58 -6.56
N ARG A 12 -0.58 -6.94 -5.38
CA ARG A 12 0.22 -7.60 -4.35
C ARG A 12 -0.56 -8.78 -3.81
N ALA A 13 0.15 -9.83 -3.41
CA ALA A 13 -0.45 -10.96 -2.72
C ALA A 13 0.47 -11.48 -1.63
N CYS A 14 -0.11 -12.09 -0.60
CA CYS A 14 0.67 -12.80 0.41
C CYS A 14 -0.01 -14.07 0.91
N LYS A 15 0.82 -14.97 1.42
CA LYS A 15 0.41 -16.11 2.24
C LYS A 15 1.02 -15.93 3.62
N MET A 16 0.21 -16.14 4.66
CA MET A 16 0.68 -16.08 6.03
C MET A 16 0.48 -17.40 6.76
N GLU A 17 1.30 -17.64 7.78
CA GLU A 17 1.22 -18.77 8.70
C GLU A 17 0.94 -18.28 10.12
N LEU A 18 0.17 -19.06 10.88
CA LEU A 18 -0.12 -18.78 12.28
C LEU A 18 1.05 -19.23 13.14
N LEU A 19 1.68 -18.29 13.83
CA LEU A 19 2.73 -18.56 14.80
C LEU A 19 2.15 -19.13 16.10
N SER A 20 2.99 -19.78 16.91
CA SER A 20 2.63 -20.26 18.25
C SER A 20 2.19 -19.14 19.21
N SER A 21 2.62 -17.89 18.94
CA SER A 21 2.19 -16.69 19.66
C SER A 21 0.75 -16.25 19.35
N GLY A 22 0.09 -16.86 18.35
CA GLY A 22 -1.22 -16.45 17.86
C GLY A 22 -1.20 -15.31 16.84
N LEU A 23 -0.01 -14.86 16.43
CA LEU A 23 0.21 -13.84 15.40
C LEU A 23 0.42 -14.49 14.03
N PHE A 24 0.29 -13.72 12.95
CA PHE A 24 0.47 -14.22 11.59
C PHE A 24 1.76 -13.71 10.97
N GLU A 25 2.57 -14.58 10.39
CA GLU A 25 3.82 -14.22 9.70
C GLU A 25 3.70 -14.45 8.20
N CYS A 26 4.22 -13.52 7.40
CA CYS A 26 4.20 -13.64 5.94
C CYS A 26 5.28 -14.62 5.48
N VAL A 27 4.88 -15.70 4.81
CA VAL A 27 5.80 -16.75 4.33
C VAL A 27 5.95 -16.78 2.81
N TYR A 28 5.10 -16.04 2.09
CA TYR A 28 5.17 -15.85 0.66
C TYR A 28 4.60 -14.49 0.30
N SER A 29 5.29 -13.77 -0.59
CA SER A 29 4.84 -12.49 -1.13
C SER A 29 4.96 -12.48 -2.66
N PHE A 30 4.07 -11.73 -3.29
CA PHE A 30 4.06 -11.46 -4.71
C PHE A 30 3.74 -9.98 -4.92
N GLU A 31 4.41 -9.35 -5.88
CA GLU A 31 4.14 -7.96 -6.28
C GLU A 31 4.42 -7.77 -7.77
N ARG A 32 3.52 -7.07 -8.46
CA ARG A 32 3.75 -6.56 -9.81
C ARG A 32 3.23 -5.13 -9.94
N ILE A 33 3.99 -4.31 -10.66
CA ILE A 33 3.59 -2.94 -11.01
C ILE A 33 2.62 -3.02 -12.20
N VAL A 34 1.39 -2.56 -11.99
CA VAL A 34 0.32 -2.58 -13.00
C VAL A 34 -0.19 -1.19 -13.37
N GLY A 35 0.06 -0.18 -12.53
CA GLY A 35 -0.26 1.22 -12.82
C GLY A 35 -1.74 1.45 -13.14
N SER A 36 -2.67 0.83 -12.40
CA SER A 36 -4.11 0.84 -12.69
C SER A 36 -4.75 2.22 -12.73
N ALA A 37 -4.22 3.20 -11.98
CA ALA A 37 -4.73 4.57 -11.99
C ALA A 37 -4.16 5.45 -13.12
N ARG A 38 -3.14 4.99 -13.86
CA ARG A 38 -2.53 5.81 -14.93
C ARG A 38 -3.51 5.94 -16.09
N GLY A 39 -3.83 7.18 -16.45
CA GLY A 39 -4.83 7.44 -17.50
C GLY A 39 -6.25 6.99 -17.12
N LEU A 40 -6.52 6.84 -15.81
CA LEU A 40 -7.87 6.62 -15.32
C LEU A 40 -8.72 7.84 -15.69
N SER A 41 -9.76 7.60 -16.49
CA SER A 41 -10.68 8.63 -16.93
C SER A 41 -12.11 8.23 -16.62
N HIS A 42 -13.07 9.10 -16.91
CA HIS A 42 -14.49 8.78 -16.78
C HIS A 42 -14.92 7.54 -17.61
N THR A 43 -14.14 7.12 -18.63
CA THR A 43 -14.40 5.91 -19.42
C THR A 43 -14.00 4.61 -18.71
N GLY A 44 -13.27 4.70 -17.59
CA GLY A 44 -12.83 3.55 -16.79
C GLY A 44 -11.34 3.23 -16.91
N LEU A 45 -10.98 2.00 -16.59
CA LEU A 45 -9.62 1.47 -16.70
C LEU A 45 -9.17 1.43 -18.16
N ALA A 46 -7.94 1.86 -18.42
CA ALA A 46 -7.32 1.77 -19.73
C ALA A 46 -7.03 0.30 -20.13
N THR A 47 -7.10 0.01 -21.43
CA THR A 47 -6.90 -1.35 -21.97
C THR A 47 -5.54 -1.94 -21.62
N ASP A 48 -4.48 -1.13 -21.71
CA ASP A 48 -3.12 -1.53 -21.35
C ASP A 48 -2.97 -1.81 -19.85
N ALA A 49 -3.69 -1.09 -18.99
CA ALA A 49 -3.74 -1.36 -17.55
C ALA A 49 -4.43 -2.69 -17.25
N MET A 50 -5.57 -2.96 -17.90
CA MET A 50 -6.28 -4.25 -17.77
C MET A 50 -5.40 -5.43 -18.21
N GLU A 51 -4.65 -5.27 -19.31
CA GLU A 51 -3.74 -6.32 -19.80
C GLU A 51 -2.58 -6.59 -18.83
N ARG A 52 -1.98 -5.54 -18.26
CA ARG A 52 -0.96 -5.70 -17.21
C ARG A 52 -1.51 -6.42 -15.98
N ILE A 53 -2.74 -6.11 -15.58
CA ILE A 53 -3.39 -6.79 -14.45
C ILE A 53 -3.62 -8.27 -14.76
N ARG A 54 -4.17 -8.60 -15.94
CA ARG A 54 -4.33 -10.01 -16.36
C ARG A 54 -3.01 -10.77 -16.36
N THR A 55 -1.98 -10.18 -16.94
CA THR A 55 -0.63 -10.77 -16.96
C THR A 55 -0.13 -11.03 -15.54
N ALA A 56 -0.31 -10.07 -14.63
CA ALA A 56 0.13 -10.23 -13.25
C ALA A 56 -0.69 -11.28 -12.47
N VAL A 57 -2.00 -11.38 -12.71
CA VAL A 57 -2.84 -12.44 -12.12
C VAL A 57 -2.44 -13.81 -12.66
N ALA A 58 -2.18 -13.93 -13.97
CA ALA A 58 -1.69 -15.17 -14.58
C ALA A 58 -0.36 -15.60 -13.97
N GLN A 59 0.58 -14.66 -13.78
CA GLN A 59 1.86 -14.91 -13.09
C GLN A 59 1.66 -15.37 -11.65
N LEU A 60 0.77 -14.71 -10.89
CA LEU A 60 0.44 -15.13 -9.53
C LEU A 60 -0.09 -16.56 -9.49
N CYS A 61 -1.02 -16.92 -10.39
CA CYS A 61 -1.58 -18.28 -10.47
C CYS A 61 -0.53 -19.33 -10.89
N ALA A 62 0.47 -18.95 -11.68
CA ALA A 62 1.56 -19.84 -12.08
C ALA A 62 2.63 -20.01 -10.98
N GLU A 63 2.94 -18.95 -10.24
CA GLU A 63 4.00 -18.93 -9.21
C GLU A 63 3.52 -19.44 -7.85
N ALA A 64 2.25 -19.21 -7.49
CA ALA A 64 1.72 -19.51 -6.17
C ALA A 64 0.81 -20.74 -6.19
N SER A 65 1.16 -21.76 -5.40
CA SER A 65 0.22 -22.84 -5.08
C SER A 65 -0.73 -22.40 -3.95
N PHE A 66 -1.99 -22.15 -4.28
CA PHE A 66 -3.03 -21.82 -3.30
C PHE A 66 -4.36 -22.53 -3.58
N SER A 67 -5.01 -23.00 -2.51
CA SER A 67 -6.32 -23.67 -2.58
C SER A 67 -7.52 -22.72 -2.63
N SER A 68 -7.30 -21.44 -2.34
CA SER A 68 -8.33 -20.40 -2.23
C SER A 68 -7.66 -19.02 -2.18
N SER A 69 -8.40 -17.98 -2.50
CA SER A 69 -7.96 -16.60 -2.38
C SER A 69 -9.04 -15.74 -1.72
N ILE A 70 -8.62 -14.63 -1.13
CA ILE A 70 -9.48 -13.48 -0.85
C ILE A 70 -8.84 -12.27 -1.54
N ALA A 71 -9.61 -11.56 -2.36
CA ALA A 71 -9.08 -10.49 -3.19
C ALA A 71 -9.90 -9.21 -3.04
N VAL A 72 -9.21 -8.09 -2.89
CA VAL A 72 -9.82 -6.75 -2.79
C VAL A 72 -9.21 -5.79 -3.80
N ALA A 73 -10.00 -4.80 -4.22
CA ALA A 73 -9.56 -3.71 -5.07
C ALA A 73 -9.95 -2.35 -4.45
N THR A 74 -9.11 -1.34 -4.66
CA THR A 74 -9.21 -0.07 -3.92
C THR A 74 -9.59 1.11 -4.81
N GLU A 75 -9.15 2.33 -4.49
CA GLU A 75 -9.64 3.61 -5.04
C GLU A 75 -9.77 3.65 -6.57
N ALA A 76 -8.77 3.15 -7.31
CA ALA A 76 -8.82 3.19 -8.79
C ALA A 76 -10.04 2.44 -9.36
N PHE A 77 -10.44 1.34 -8.71
CA PHE A 77 -11.54 0.49 -9.16
C PHE A 77 -12.89 0.97 -8.64
N ARG A 78 -12.93 1.71 -7.51
CA ARG A 78 -14.11 2.46 -7.07
C ARG A 78 -14.55 3.49 -8.12
N GLN A 79 -13.59 4.14 -8.76
CA GLN A 79 -13.85 5.21 -9.73
C GLN A 79 -14.12 4.70 -11.16
N ALA A 80 -13.53 3.56 -11.55
CA ALA A 80 -13.66 3.06 -12.91
C ALA A 80 -15.03 2.41 -13.20
N ALA A 81 -15.76 2.96 -14.16
CA ALA A 81 -17.09 2.47 -14.56
C ALA A 81 -17.09 1.02 -15.12
N ASN A 82 -15.97 0.57 -15.69
CA ASN A 82 -15.82 -0.76 -16.27
C ASN A 82 -15.26 -1.82 -15.29
N SER A 83 -14.98 -1.47 -14.03
CA SER A 83 -14.38 -2.41 -13.04
C SER A 83 -15.21 -3.68 -12.85
N ALA A 84 -16.54 -3.57 -12.79
CA ALA A 84 -17.41 -4.72 -12.56
C ALA A 84 -17.34 -5.75 -13.70
N GLU A 85 -17.31 -5.29 -14.94
CA GLU A 85 -17.16 -6.17 -16.10
C GLU A 85 -15.76 -6.79 -16.14
N PHE A 86 -14.73 -5.98 -15.90
CA PHE A 86 -13.36 -6.46 -15.85
C PHE A 86 -13.17 -7.57 -14.78
N PHE A 87 -13.72 -7.40 -13.58
CA PHE A 87 -13.63 -8.42 -12.54
C PHE A 87 -14.47 -9.67 -12.81
N ARG A 88 -15.58 -9.59 -13.55
CA ARG A 88 -16.28 -10.78 -14.05
C ARG A 88 -15.37 -11.61 -14.95
N GLN A 89 -14.62 -10.95 -15.83
CA GLN A 89 -13.69 -11.62 -16.74
C GLN A 89 -12.53 -12.25 -15.98
N ILE A 90 -11.94 -11.56 -15.00
CA ILE A 90 -10.89 -12.12 -14.12
C ILE A 90 -11.40 -13.34 -13.34
N ARG A 91 -12.63 -13.30 -12.82
CA ARG A 91 -13.24 -14.45 -12.14
C ARG A 91 -13.44 -15.63 -13.08
N ALA A 92 -13.95 -15.39 -14.28
CA ALA A 92 -14.18 -16.45 -15.26
C ALA A 92 -12.87 -17.11 -15.73
N GLU A 93 -11.80 -16.34 -15.88
CA GLU A 93 -10.51 -16.81 -16.38
C GLU A 93 -9.64 -17.46 -15.29
N PHE A 94 -9.58 -16.85 -14.09
CA PHE A 94 -8.62 -17.24 -13.04
C PHE A 94 -9.27 -17.75 -11.76
N GLY A 95 -10.60 -17.72 -11.65
CA GLY A 95 -11.30 -18.11 -10.42
C GLY A 95 -11.12 -17.14 -9.24
N ILE A 96 -10.58 -15.94 -9.48
CA ILE A 96 -10.35 -14.92 -8.44
C ILE A 96 -11.49 -13.90 -8.45
N GLU A 97 -12.17 -13.76 -7.31
CA GLU A 97 -13.25 -12.79 -7.11
C GLU A 97 -12.72 -11.57 -6.35
N PHE A 98 -12.58 -10.46 -7.06
CA PHE A 98 -12.20 -9.17 -6.48
C PHE A 98 -13.42 -8.43 -5.93
N ASN A 99 -13.34 -8.02 -4.67
CA ASN A 99 -14.33 -7.17 -4.02
C ASN A 99 -13.80 -5.73 -3.91
N ILE A 100 -14.57 -4.75 -4.37
CA ILE A 100 -14.20 -3.34 -4.20
C ILE A 100 -14.55 -2.93 -2.78
N ILE A 101 -13.56 -2.49 -2.02
CA ILE A 101 -13.73 -2.06 -0.61
C ILE A 101 -13.80 -0.54 -0.50
N SER A 102 -14.41 -0.01 0.57
CA SER A 102 -14.37 1.43 0.87
C SER A 102 -13.02 1.83 1.48
N GLY A 103 -12.73 3.13 1.50
CA GLY A 103 -11.51 3.65 2.13
C GLY A 103 -11.45 3.41 3.64
N GLU A 104 -12.60 3.36 4.31
CA GLU A 104 -12.68 3.02 5.74
C GLU A 104 -12.31 1.56 6.01
N VAL A 105 -12.80 0.64 5.17
CA VAL A 105 -12.45 -0.79 5.24
C VAL A 105 -10.98 -0.99 4.93
N GLU A 106 -10.45 -0.30 3.92
CA GLU A 106 -9.02 -0.29 3.57
C GLU A 106 -8.16 0.16 4.76
N ALA A 107 -8.48 1.32 5.35
CA ALA A 107 -7.77 1.83 6.53
C ALA A 107 -7.82 0.86 7.73
N TYR A 108 -8.98 0.23 7.96
CA TYR A 108 -9.14 -0.77 9.03
C TYR A 108 -8.26 -2.00 8.81
N LEU A 109 -8.29 -2.57 7.60
CA LEU A 109 -7.50 -3.74 7.25
C LEU A 109 -6.00 -3.42 7.27
N THR A 110 -5.57 -2.29 6.70
CA THR A 110 -4.17 -1.87 6.78
C THR A 110 -3.71 -1.76 8.24
N ARG A 111 -4.52 -1.16 9.13
CA ARG A 111 -4.18 -1.07 10.55
C ARG A 111 -4.06 -2.44 11.21
N LEU A 112 -4.93 -3.40 10.86
CA LEU A 112 -4.86 -4.76 11.39
C LEU A 112 -3.55 -5.47 11.00
N GLY A 113 -3.10 -5.32 9.75
CA GLY A 113 -1.81 -5.85 9.29
C GLY A 113 -0.62 -5.22 10.03
N VAL A 114 -0.62 -3.89 10.12
CA VAL A 114 0.39 -3.11 10.85
C VAL A 114 0.48 -3.51 12.32
N GLU A 115 -0.65 -3.64 13.01
CA GLU A 115 -0.71 -4.02 14.43
C GLU A 115 -0.22 -5.45 14.66
N ASN A 116 -0.51 -6.38 13.76
CA ASN A 116 0.02 -7.73 13.82
C ASN A 116 1.56 -7.72 13.72
N ARG A 117 2.12 -7.01 12.73
CA ARG A 117 3.58 -6.90 12.58
C ARG A 117 4.23 -6.21 13.76
N ALA A 118 3.65 -5.13 14.27
CA ALA A 118 4.19 -4.45 15.44
C ALA A 118 4.24 -5.33 16.69
N LYS A 119 3.24 -6.19 16.90
CA LYS A 119 3.27 -7.19 18.00
C LYS A 119 4.41 -8.18 17.83
N ILE A 120 4.66 -8.67 16.60
CA ILE A 120 5.80 -9.56 16.31
C ILE A 120 7.13 -8.88 16.64
N LEU A 121 7.25 -7.59 16.34
CA LEU A 121 8.46 -6.78 16.59
C LEU A 121 8.56 -6.23 18.01
N ASN A 122 7.60 -6.52 18.90
CA ASN A 122 7.49 -5.93 20.24
C ASN A 122 7.46 -4.39 20.23
N LEU A 123 6.87 -3.79 19.20
CA LEU A 123 6.68 -2.35 19.07
C LEU A 123 5.37 -1.92 19.73
N ASN A 124 5.44 -0.88 20.56
CA ASN A 124 4.26 -0.27 21.15
C ASN A 124 3.68 0.82 20.23
N LEU A 125 2.52 0.53 19.62
CA LEU A 125 1.79 1.47 18.76
C LEU A 125 0.74 2.30 19.51
N LYS A 126 0.79 2.31 20.85
CA LYS A 126 -0.13 3.13 21.63
C LYS A 126 0.08 4.60 21.29
N ASP A 127 -1.02 5.28 20.98
CA ASP A 127 -1.04 6.68 20.57
C ASP A 127 -0.18 6.94 19.31
N SER A 128 -0.14 5.98 18.38
CA SER A 128 0.47 6.14 17.06
C SER A 128 -0.58 6.46 15.98
N LEU A 129 -0.29 7.49 15.18
CA LEU A 129 -1.01 7.81 13.95
C LEU A 129 -0.49 6.92 12.83
N LEU A 130 -1.35 6.38 11.97
CA LEU A 130 -0.96 5.58 10.81
C LEU A 130 -1.30 6.34 9.53
N ILE A 131 -0.35 6.39 8.59
CA ILE A 131 -0.53 6.94 7.25
C ILE A 131 -0.18 5.85 6.23
N ASP A 132 -1.12 5.54 5.35
CA ASP A 132 -0.95 4.71 4.16
C ASP A 132 -1.07 5.59 2.92
N LEU A 133 0.06 5.89 2.28
CA LEU A 133 0.10 6.72 1.08
C LEU A 133 0.06 5.85 -0.17
N GLY A 134 -1.12 5.70 -0.76
CA GLY A 134 -1.35 4.91 -1.96
C GLY A 134 -1.07 5.67 -3.27
N GLY A 135 -1.53 5.06 -4.38
CA GLY A 135 -1.40 5.65 -5.72
C GLY A 135 -2.45 6.72 -6.01
N ALA A 136 -3.69 6.52 -5.57
CA ALA A 136 -4.80 7.47 -5.80
C ALA A 136 -5.47 7.98 -4.51
N SER A 137 -5.30 7.29 -3.39
CA SER A 137 -5.81 7.68 -2.08
C SER A 137 -4.70 7.68 -1.03
N THR A 138 -4.99 8.33 0.10
CA THR A 138 -4.20 8.28 1.32
C THR A 138 -5.14 8.04 2.48
N GLU A 139 -4.87 6.99 3.25
CA GLU A 139 -5.65 6.63 4.43
C GLU A 139 -4.89 7.06 5.68
N ILE A 140 -5.56 7.80 6.57
CA ILE A 140 -5.00 8.23 7.85
C ILE A 140 -5.87 7.71 8.97
N SER A 141 -5.27 7.06 9.97
CA SER A 141 -5.99 6.56 11.13
C SER A 141 -5.30 6.81 12.47
N PHE A 142 -6.10 7.09 13.49
CA PHE A 142 -5.67 7.22 14.88
C PHE A 142 -6.68 6.53 15.80
N GLY A 143 -6.24 5.47 16.48
CA GLY A 143 -7.13 4.61 17.25
C GLY A 143 -8.24 4.04 16.36
N LYS A 144 -9.51 4.34 16.70
CA LYS A 144 -10.69 3.91 15.94
C LYS A 144 -11.16 4.91 14.87
N VAL A 145 -10.56 6.10 14.84
CA VAL A 145 -10.94 7.14 13.88
C VAL A 145 -10.05 6.99 12.64
N SER A 146 -10.66 6.91 11.47
CA SER A 146 -9.95 6.89 10.19
C SER A 146 -10.63 7.79 9.17
N ARG A 147 -9.86 8.23 8.19
CA ARG A 147 -10.36 8.97 7.04
C ARG A 147 -9.52 8.65 5.81
N SER A 148 -10.19 8.40 4.69
CA SER A 148 -9.57 8.30 3.37
C SER A 148 -9.62 9.67 2.68
N PHE A 149 -8.53 10.03 2.02
CA PHE A 149 -8.38 11.26 1.25
C PHE A 149 -8.09 10.92 -0.21
N SER A 150 -8.77 11.60 -1.14
CA SER A 150 -8.67 11.36 -2.59
C SER A 150 -7.43 12.01 -3.23
N PHE A 151 -6.26 11.70 -2.66
CA PHE A 151 -4.95 11.95 -3.26
C PHE A 151 -3.98 10.81 -2.96
N GLY A 152 -3.20 10.41 -3.95
CA GLY A 152 -2.01 9.57 -3.79
C GLY A 152 -0.91 9.99 -4.77
N ILE A 153 0.18 9.24 -4.81
CA ILE A 153 1.39 9.62 -5.57
C ILE A 153 1.17 9.73 -7.09
N ILE A 154 0.22 8.97 -7.66
CA ILE A 154 -0.12 9.04 -9.10
C ILE A 154 -0.99 10.27 -9.35
N THR A 155 -2.11 10.39 -8.63
CA THR A 155 -3.07 11.49 -8.85
C THR A 155 -2.46 12.86 -8.55
N ALA A 156 -1.52 12.94 -7.61
CA ALA A 156 -0.82 14.17 -7.25
C ALA A 156 0.31 14.54 -8.23
N LEU A 157 0.74 13.62 -9.10
CA LEU A 157 1.56 13.96 -10.26
C LEU A 157 0.71 14.45 -11.44
N GLU A 158 -0.49 13.91 -11.60
CA GLU A 158 -1.37 14.22 -12.73
C GLU A 158 -2.19 15.50 -12.52
N SER A 159 -2.45 15.90 -11.27
CA SER A 159 -3.31 17.03 -10.93
C SER A 159 -2.91 17.71 -9.62
N ASP A 160 -3.36 18.96 -9.42
CA ASP A 160 -3.15 19.69 -8.18
C ASP A 160 -4.02 19.12 -7.06
N LYS A 161 -3.37 18.68 -5.97
CA LYS A 161 -3.99 18.08 -4.78
C LYS A 161 -3.74 18.87 -3.50
N ARG A 162 -3.36 20.15 -3.60
CA ARG A 162 -3.04 20.99 -2.44
C ARG A 162 -4.19 21.11 -1.44
N ALA A 163 -5.43 21.22 -1.93
CA ALA A 163 -6.60 21.34 -1.05
C ALA A 163 -6.82 20.07 -0.24
N GLU A 164 -6.77 18.91 -0.88
CA GLU A 164 -6.95 17.60 -0.23
C GLU A 164 -5.82 17.28 0.74
N ILE A 165 -4.57 17.58 0.38
CA ILE A 165 -3.41 17.44 1.28
C ILE A 165 -3.56 18.38 2.48
N SER A 166 -4.04 19.61 2.29
CA SER A 166 -4.30 20.54 3.39
C SER A 166 -5.36 20.00 4.35
N MET A 167 -6.45 19.41 3.83
CA MET A 167 -7.46 18.75 4.66
C MET A 167 -6.90 17.58 5.46
N ALA A 168 -5.96 16.80 4.89
CA ALA A 168 -5.28 15.73 5.61
C ALA A 168 -4.40 16.26 6.75
N ILE A 169 -3.66 17.35 6.52
CA ILE A 169 -2.86 18.01 7.57
C ILE A 169 -3.77 18.50 8.71
N GLU A 170 -4.89 19.15 8.39
CA GLU A 170 -5.85 19.61 9.40
C GLU A 170 -6.51 18.45 10.16
N PHE A 171 -6.70 17.30 9.52
CA PHE A 171 -7.16 16.10 10.20
C PHE A 171 -6.11 15.56 11.18
N ILE A 172 -4.83 15.47 10.77
CA ILE A 172 -3.73 15.01 11.63
C ILE A 172 -3.62 15.89 12.90
N LYS A 173 -3.76 17.21 12.76
CA LYS A 173 -3.66 18.18 13.88
C LYS A 173 -4.70 17.98 14.99
N GLN A 174 -5.78 17.25 14.73
CA GLN A 174 -6.82 16.96 15.73
C GLN A 174 -6.35 15.96 16.79
N PHE A 175 -5.27 15.22 16.53
CA PHE A 175 -4.81 14.13 17.37
C PHE A 175 -3.51 14.48 18.10
N LYS A 176 -3.35 13.94 19.31
CA LYS A 176 -2.08 13.91 20.03
C LYS A 176 -1.51 12.51 19.93
N PHE A 177 -0.37 12.37 19.25
CA PHE A 177 0.30 11.10 19.01
C PHE A 177 1.79 11.20 19.31
N ASN A 178 2.41 10.07 19.65
CA ASN A 178 3.84 9.99 19.99
C ASN A 178 4.74 9.81 18.76
N ASN A 179 4.21 9.13 17.74
CA ASN A 179 4.91 8.83 16.50
C ASN A 179 3.90 8.57 15.37
N ILE A 180 4.42 8.53 14.14
CA ILE A 180 3.67 8.18 12.94
C ILE A 180 4.18 6.84 12.41
N ILE A 181 3.27 5.91 12.17
CA ILE A 181 3.54 4.70 11.42
C ILE A 181 3.30 5.01 9.95
N LEU A 182 4.31 4.72 9.14
CA LEU A 182 4.25 4.85 7.69
C LEU A 182 4.25 3.46 7.08
N THR A 183 3.25 3.18 6.26
CA THR A 183 3.20 1.99 5.40
C THR A 183 3.05 2.42 3.95
N SER A 184 2.98 1.46 3.03
CA SER A 184 2.99 1.62 1.57
C SER A 184 4.37 1.65 0.91
N GLY A 185 4.37 1.69 -0.43
CA GLY A 185 5.58 1.59 -1.25
C GLY A 185 6.57 2.76 -1.12
N VAL A 186 6.15 3.96 -0.71
CA VAL A 186 7.05 5.12 -0.58
C VAL A 186 7.99 4.98 0.62
N PRO A 187 7.48 4.89 1.87
CA PRO A 187 8.35 4.81 3.04
C PRO A 187 9.20 3.53 3.06
N THR A 188 8.67 2.42 2.55
CA THR A 188 9.41 1.15 2.46
C THR A 188 10.55 1.23 1.44
N THR A 189 10.34 1.92 0.31
CA THR A 189 11.42 2.18 -0.66
C THR A 189 12.50 3.06 -0.07
N VAL A 190 12.12 4.11 0.69
CA VAL A 190 13.10 4.99 1.35
C VAL A 190 14.00 4.20 2.30
N VAL A 191 13.42 3.32 3.14
CA VAL A 191 14.19 2.45 4.03
C VAL A 191 15.06 1.47 3.24
N ALA A 192 14.52 0.85 2.18
CA ALA A 192 15.26 -0.09 1.35
C ALA A 192 16.52 0.56 0.77
N LEU A 193 16.39 1.75 0.18
CA LEU A 193 17.52 2.51 -0.36
C LEU A 193 18.56 2.85 0.72
N LYS A 194 18.13 3.23 1.93
CA LYS A 194 19.04 3.48 3.06
C LYS A 194 19.83 2.25 3.48
N GLN A 195 19.29 1.06 3.25
CA GLN A 195 19.93 -0.21 3.56
C GLN A 195 20.75 -0.78 2.39
N GLY A 196 20.90 -0.03 1.30
CA GLY A 196 21.62 -0.49 0.11
C GLY A 196 20.83 -1.51 -0.71
N LEU A 197 19.52 -1.61 -0.48
CA LEU A 197 18.61 -2.44 -1.26
C LEU A 197 18.03 -1.64 -2.43
N ASN A 198 17.57 -2.37 -3.44
CA ASN A 198 16.84 -1.87 -4.60
C ASN A 198 15.59 -2.75 -4.82
N TYR A 199 14.85 -2.45 -5.89
CA TYR A 199 13.64 -3.19 -6.23
C TYR A 199 13.87 -4.70 -6.43
N ALA A 200 15.02 -5.10 -6.97
CA ALA A 200 15.31 -6.51 -7.29
C ALA A 200 15.72 -7.35 -6.08
N ASN A 201 16.29 -6.74 -5.03
CA ASN A 201 16.74 -7.43 -3.82
C ASN A 201 16.02 -6.98 -2.54
N TYR A 202 14.83 -6.40 -2.68
CA TYR A 202 14.00 -5.92 -1.58
C TYR A 202 13.73 -7.01 -0.53
N ARG A 203 13.81 -6.62 0.75
CA ARG A 203 13.76 -7.51 1.93
C ARG A 203 12.89 -6.92 3.03
N ALA A 204 11.61 -7.31 3.11
CA ALA A 204 10.64 -6.75 4.07
C ALA A 204 11.08 -6.88 5.54
N ASP A 205 11.80 -7.95 5.88
CA ASP A 205 12.34 -8.21 7.23
C ASP A 205 13.35 -7.14 7.68
N LEU A 206 14.05 -6.51 6.74
CA LEU A 206 14.97 -5.41 7.04
C LEU A 206 14.25 -4.06 7.10
N ILE A 207 13.06 -3.93 6.50
CA ILE A 207 12.30 -2.68 6.47
C ILE A 207 11.47 -2.47 7.73
N ASN A 208 10.83 -3.54 8.18
CA ASN A 208 9.86 -3.55 9.26
C ASN A 208 10.45 -3.07 10.59
N GLY A 209 9.88 -2.00 11.15
CA GLY A 209 10.28 -1.40 12.42
C GLY A 209 11.38 -0.34 12.33
N VAL A 210 11.91 -0.05 11.13
CA VAL A 210 12.95 0.96 10.95
C VAL A 210 12.40 2.36 11.18
N GLN A 211 13.12 3.15 11.97
CA GLN A 211 12.82 4.55 12.19
C GLN A 211 13.40 5.42 11.07
N ILE A 212 12.59 6.33 10.56
CA ILE A 212 13.02 7.36 9.60
C ILE A 212 12.64 8.75 10.06
N LYS A 213 13.37 9.74 9.55
CA LYS A 213 13.12 11.17 9.75
C LYS A 213 12.71 11.82 8.44
N ASN A 214 12.14 13.02 8.51
CA ASN A 214 11.85 13.84 7.34
C ASN A 214 13.09 14.04 6.44
N THR A 215 14.29 14.17 7.05
CA THR A 215 15.56 14.26 6.31
C THR A 215 15.85 13.04 5.43
N ASP A 216 15.34 11.85 5.80
CA ASP A 216 15.51 10.63 5.00
C ASP A 216 14.61 10.65 3.76
N LEU A 217 13.38 11.17 3.89
CA LEU A 217 12.48 11.38 2.75
C LEU A 217 13.10 12.37 1.75
N ASN A 218 13.64 13.47 2.26
CA ASN A 218 14.31 14.50 1.45
C ASN A 218 15.59 13.95 0.78
N TRP A 219 16.37 13.15 1.53
CA TRP A 219 17.54 12.46 0.99
C TRP A 219 17.17 11.53 -0.17
N ALA A 220 16.18 10.65 0.02
CA ALA A 220 15.75 9.72 -1.02
C ALA A 220 15.17 10.45 -2.25
N SER A 221 14.43 11.54 -2.03
CA SER A 221 13.95 12.41 -3.11
C SER A 221 15.11 12.99 -3.92
N ASN A 222 16.15 13.51 -3.25
CA ASN A 222 17.33 14.06 -3.92
C ASN A 222 18.15 12.99 -4.63
N LEU A 223 18.34 11.82 -4.02
CA LEU A 223 19.02 10.68 -4.64
C LEU A 223 18.34 10.32 -5.97
N LEU A 224 17.03 10.11 -5.97
CA LEU A 224 16.30 9.71 -7.18
C LEU A 224 16.25 10.80 -8.25
N LYS A 225 16.36 12.08 -7.88
CA LYS A 225 16.44 13.19 -8.85
C LYS A 225 17.80 13.26 -9.55
N THR A 226 18.88 12.85 -8.89
CA THR A 226 20.25 13.01 -9.39
C THR A 226 20.83 11.72 -9.94
N THR A 227 20.32 10.54 -9.55
CA THR A 227 20.80 9.24 -10.02
C THR A 227 20.38 8.97 -11.47
N PRO A 228 21.35 8.76 -12.39
CA PRO A 228 21.08 8.15 -13.69
C PRO A 228 20.52 6.74 -13.52
N ASN A 229 19.63 6.29 -14.41
CA ASN A 229 19.00 4.95 -14.33
C ASN A 229 18.26 4.67 -12.99
N LYS A 230 17.68 5.71 -12.37
CA LYS A 230 16.88 5.64 -11.13
C LYS A 230 15.83 4.52 -11.08
N ASP A 231 15.31 4.07 -12.22
CA ASP A 231 14.37 2.95 -12.31
C ASP A 231 14.96 1.59 -11.90
N GLU A 232 16.28 1.39 -11.99
CA GLU A 232 16.93 0.18 -11.45
C GLU A 232 16.84 0.11 -9.92
N LEU A 233 16.79 1.27 -9.26
CA LEU A 233 16.70 1.36 -7.81
C LEU A 233 15.30 1.03 -7.29
N VAL A 234 14.27 1.53 -7.97
CA VAL A 234 12.90 1.55 -7.40
C VAL A 234 11.85 0.85 -8.27
N GLY A 235 12.28 0.27 -9.40
CA GLY A 235 11.40 -0.34 -10.38
C GLY A 235 10.97 0.65 -11.48
N LYS A 236 10.60 0.09 -12.64
CA LYS A 236 10.26 0.84 -13.83
C LYS A 236 9.14 1.85 -13.59
N ASN A 237 9.32 3.09 -14.05
CA ASN A 237 8.35 4.18 -13.93
C ASN A 237 7.89 4.44 -12.49
N ARG A 238 8.75 4.22 -11.48
CA ARG A 238 8.43 4.50 -10.06
C ARG A 238 9.21 5.68 -9.49
N ALA A 239 10.35 6.06 -10.06
CA ALA A 239 11.20 7.05 -9.41
C ALA A 239 10.51 8.41 -9.19
N ASP A 240 9.80 8.93 -10.19
CA ASP A 240 9.07 10.20 -10.04
C ASP A 240 7.88 10.08 -9.07
N LEU A 241 7.26 8.90 -9.00
CA LEU A 241 6.20 8.60 -8.02
C LEU A 241 6.76 8.59 -6.59
N ILE A 242 7.93 7.99 -6.38
CA ILE A 242 8.60 7.98 -5.07
C ILE A 242 9.04 9.40 -4.69
N VAL A 243 9.61 10.17 -5.63
CA VAL A 243 9.98 11.57 -5.41
C VAL A 243 8.77 12.39 -4.95
N LYS A 244 7.61 12.25 -5.61
CA LYS A 244 6.37 12.92 -5.23
C LYS A 244 5.83 12.42 -3.90
N GLY A 245 5.92 11.12 -3.65
CA GLY A 245 5.55 10.52 -2.37
C GLY A 245 6.36 11.06 -1.20
N CYS A 246 7.68 11.23 -1.37
CA CYS A 246 8.53 11.84 -0.36
C CYS A 246 8.10 13.28 -0.06
N GLU A 247 7.76 14.08 -1.07
CA GLU A 247 7.25 15.45 -0.90
C GLU A 247 5.95 15.47 -0.07
N ILE A 248 5.00 14.60 -0.42
CA ILE A 248 3.72 14.49 0.28
C ILE A 248 3.93 14.05 1.73
N LEU A 249 4.69 12.97 1.96
CA LEU A 249 4.96 12.47 3.30
C LEU A 249 5.71 13.50 4.15
N SER A 250 6.71 14.18 3.60
CA SER A 250 7.45 15.24 4.32
C SER A 250 6.51 16.33 4.84
N ASN A 251 5.46 16.69 4.09
CA ASN A 251 4.45 17.64 4.54
C ASN A 251 3.51 17.06 5.61
N LEU A 252 3.08 15.80 5.46
CA LEU A 252 2.16 15.16 6.40
C LEU A 252 2.81 14.86 7.76
N VAL A 253 4.08 14.42 7.77
CA VAL A 253 4.75 13.97 9.01
C VAL A 253 5.39 15.11 9.81
N GLY A 254 5.76 16.20 9.15
CA GLY A 254 6.48 17.30 9.77
C GLY A 254 7.77 16.83 10.46
N PHE A 255 7.90 17.10 11.77
CA PHE A 255 9.03 16.68 12.60
C PHE A 255 8.76 15.42 13.45
N SER A 256 7.62 14.77 13.25
CA SER A 256 7.21 13.63 14.06
C SER A 256 8.14 12.43 13.85
N PRO A 257 8.50 11.67 14.91
CA PRO A 257 9.20 10.41 14.74
C PRO A 257 8.37 9.45 13.88
N CYS A 258 8.99 8.84 12.87
CA CYS A 258 8.32 7.91 11.97
C CYS A 258 8.89 6.50 12.10
N ILE A 259 8.02 5.48 12.10
CA ILE A 259 8.39 4.07 12.05
C ILE A 259 7.78 3.48 10.77
N VAL A 260 8.57 2.75 10.00
CA VAL A 260 8.11 2.12 8.76
C VAL A 260 7.71 0.67 9.03
N ILE A 261 6.53 0.29 8.56
CA ILE A 261 6.02 -1.08 8.58
C ILE A 261 5.54 -1.44 7.17
N ASP A 262 6.12 -2.50 6.58
CA ASP A 262 5.77 -2.98 5.22
C ASP A 262 4.43 -3.71 5.19
N ASP A 263 4.10 -4.46 6.25
CA ASP A 263 2.81 -5.13 6.40
C ASP A 263 1.67 -4.10 6.40
N GLY A 264 0.60 -4.39 5.67
CA GLY A 264 -0.52 -3.47 5.48
C GLY A 264 -1.79 -4.19 5.04
N LEU A 265 -2.40 -3.72 3.95
CA LEU A 265 -3.73 -4.17 3.50
C LEU A 265 -3.84 -5.68 3.28
N ARG A 266 -2.93 -6.31 2.53
CA ARG A 266 -3.01 -7.76 2.25
C ARG A 266 -2.82 -8.61 3.49
N GLU A 267 -1.91 -8.24 4.40
CA GLU A 267 -1.72 -8.95 5.66
C GLU A 267 -2.98 -8.81 6.53
N GLY A 268 -3.51 -7.59 6.66
CA GLY A 268 -4.77 -7.33 7.34
C GLY A 268 -5.95 -8.11 6.79
N LEU A 269 -6.10 -8.16 5.46
CA LEU A 269 -7.12 -8.93 4.77
C LEU A 269 -7.02 -10.43 5.08
N PHE A 270 -5.81 -10.98 5.05
CA PHE A 270 -5.57 -12.37 5.40
C PHE A 270 -6.01 -12.66 6.84
N ILE A 271 -5.57 -11.84 7.79
CA ILE A 271 -5.86 -11.98 9.22
C ILE A 271 -7.36 -11.89 9.45
N ALA A 272 -8.02 -10.86 8.93
CA ALA A 272 -9.44 -10.64 9.12
C ALA A 272 -10.27 -11.79 8.52
N LYS A 273 -9.87 -12.36 7.38
CA LYS A 273 -10.51 -13.56 6.81
C LYS A 273 -10.30 -14.78 7.68
N LYS A 274 -9.09 -15.01 8.19
CA LYS A 274 -8.77 -16.15 9.07
C LYS A 274 -9.51 -16.09 10.41
N LEU A 275 -9.70 -14.89 10.94
CA LEU A 275 -10.41 -14.65 12.20
C LEU A 275 -11.93 -14.46 12.01
N ASN A 276 -12.44 -14.56 10.78
CA ASN A 276 -13.85 -14.36 10.43
C ASN A 276 -14.44 -13.02 10.93
N LEU A 277 -13.66 -11.94 10.81
CA LEU A 277 -14.09 -10.60 11.21
C LEU A 277 -15.25 -10.11 10.32
N LYS A 278 -16.16 -9.32 10.88
CA LYS A 278 -17.43 -8.94 10.23
C LYS A 278 -17.23 -7.91 9.14
N GLU A 279 -16.15 -7.16 9.21
CA GLU A 279 -15.79 -6.05 8.33
C GLU A 279 -15.44 -6.50 6.90
N ILE A 280 -15.38 -7.81 6.64
CA ILE A 280 -15.21 -8.41 5.30
C ILE A 280 -16.46 -9.21 4.84
N LYS A 281 -17.61 -9.08 5.53
CA LYS A 281 -18.86 -9.75 5.15
C LYS A 281 -19.76 -8.87 4.32
#